data_AF-A0A4V2UUP9-F1
#
_entry.id   AF-A0A4V2UUP9-F1
#
_cell.length_a   1.000
_cell.length_b   1.000
_cell.length_c   1.000
_cell.angle_alpha   90.00
_cell.angle_beta   90.00
_cell.angle_gamma   90.00
#
_symmetry.space_group_name_H-M   'P 1'
#
loop_
_entity.id
_entity.type
_entity.pdbx_description
1 polymer ?
#
loop_
_entity_poly.entity_id
_entity_poly.type
_entity_poly.pdbx_seq_one_letter_code
_entity_poly.pdbx_strand_id
1 'polypeptide(L)' 'MKKVGKEGVITVEEGSGLDNELDVVEGMQFDRGYLSPYFINNQQNMSVELESPYILL' A
#
# COMPACT_ATOMS: atom_id res chain seq x y z
N MET A 1 12.53 9.44 -8.80
CA MET A 1 13.41 9.58 -7.61
C MET A 1 13.52 10.99 -7.03
N LYS A 2 13.46 12.10 -7.79
CA LYS A 2 13.43 13.46 -7.19
C LYS A 2 12.14 13.84 -6.44
N LYS A 3 11.02 13.14 -6.69
CA LYS A 3 9.70 13.44 -6.10
C LYS A 3 9.38 12.69 -4.80
N VAL A 4 10.12 11.62 -4.48
CA VAL A 4 9.86 10.78 -3.30
C VAL A 4 10.98 11.08 -2.30
N GLY A 5 10.62 11.51 -1.09
CA GLY A 5 11.60 11.81 -0.03
C GLY A 5 12.35 10.56 0.43
N LYS A 6 13.37 10.74 1.29
CA LYS A 6 14.17 9.62 1.84
C LYS A 6 13.36 8.56 2.59
N GLU A 7 12.15 8.90 3.05
CA GLU A 7 11.26 8.04 3.83
C GLU A 7 10.03 7.56 3.04
N GLY A 8 9.97 7.85 1.73
CA GLY A 8 8.83 7.45 0.91
C GLY A 8 8.92 5.98 0.50
N VAL A 9 7.78 5.29 0.56
CA VAL A 9 7.63 3.91 0.10
C VAL A 9 7.32 3.92 -1.39
N ILE A 10 7.98 3.03 -2.13
CA ILE A 10 7.73 2.83 -3.57
C ILE A 10 7.08 1.45 -3.73
N THR A 11 5.81 1.45 -4.11
CA THR A 11 5.12 0.23 -4.58
C THR A 11 5.33 0.11 -6.09
N VAL A 12 5.75 -1.06 -6.54
CA VAL A 12 5.92 -1.35 -7.98
C VAL A 12 4.83 -2.34 -8.37
N GLU A 13 3.99 -1.96 -9.31
CA GLU A 13 2.98 -2.82 -9.92
C GLU A 13 3.43 -3.20 -11.34
N GLU A 14 3.18 -4.44 -11.75
CA GLU A 14 3.43 -4.87 -13.13
C GLU A 14 2.33 -4.30 -14.04
N GLY A 15 2.65 -3.19 -14.71
CA GLY A 15 1.76 -2.59 -15.71
C GLY A 15 1.69 -3.40 -17.00
N SER A 16 0.50 -3.48 -17.60
CA SER A 16 0.29 -4.12 -18.91
C SER A 16 0.57 -3.19 -20.11
N GLY A 17 1.04 -1.97 -19.87
CA GLY A 17 1.33 -0.95 -20.87
C GLY A 17 2.78 -0.95 -21.37
N LEU A 18 3.04 -0.27 -22.49
CA LEU A 18 4.39 -0.03 -23.02
C LEU A 18 5.11 1.15 -22.33
N ASP A 19 4.34 2.02 -21.67
CA ASP A 19 4.82 3.24 -21.04
C ASP A 19 4.90 3.08 -19.51
N ASN A 20 5.86 3.77 -18.90
CA ASN A 20 6.01 3.80 -17.44
C ASN A 20 5.10 4.88 -16.84
N GLU A 21 4.17 4.49 -15.98
CA GLU A 21 3.34 5.41 -15.20
C GLU A 21 3.91 5.57 -13.78
N LEU A 22 3.81 6.78 -13.22
CA LEU A 22 4.26 7.10 -11.86
C LEU A 22 3.19 7.91 -11.15
N ASP A 23 2.51 7.27 -10.21
CA ASP A 23 1.57 7.93 -9.31
C ASP A 23 2.20 8.17 -7.94
N VAL A 24 1.95 9.37 -7.39
CA VAL A 24 2.39 9.75 -6.05
C VAL A 24 1.14 9.97 -5.21
N VAL A 25 0.96 9.12 -4.20
CA VAL A 25 -0.16 9.22 -3.26
C VAL A 25 0.36 9.70 -1.90
N GLU A 26 -0.34 10.65 -1.29
CA GLU A 26 -0.08 11.06 0.09
C GLU A 26 -0.62 9.98 1.03
N GLY A 27 0.27 9.17 1.60
CA GLY A 27 -0.06 8.08 2.49
C GLY A 27 1.01 7.84 3.55
N MET A 28 0.69 7.01 4.53
CA MET A 28 1.59 6.62 5.61
C MET A 28 1.66 5.10 5.67
N GLN A 29 2.87 4.55 5.78
CA GLN A 29 3.10 3.13 6.06
C GLN A 29 3.60 2.97 7.49
N PHE A 30 3.13 1.90 8.15
CA PHE A 30 3.63 1.47 9.45
C PHE A 30 4.35 0.13 9.30
N ASP A 31 5.43 -0.07 10.05
CA ASP A 31 6.17 -1.35 10.11
C ASP A 31 5.48 -2.42 10.99
N ARG A 32 4.16 -2.30 11.19
CA ARG A 32 3.37 -3.23 12.03
C ARG A 32 2.36 -3.98 11.16
N GLY A 33 2.27 -5.30 11.39
CA GLY A 33 1.28 -6.16 10.76
C GLY A 33 -0.03 -6.26 11.55
N TYR A 34 -0.99 -7.00 11.00
CA TYR A 34 -2.23 -7.36 11.70
C TYR A 34 -1.94 -8.31 12.87
N LEU A 35 -2.72 -8.17 13.96
CA LEU A 35 -2.55 -9.00 15.16
C LEU A 35 -2.94 -10.46 14.93
N SER A 36 -3.90 -10.71 14.03
CA SER A 36 -4.45 -12.04 13.77
C SER A 36 -4.72 -12.26 12.29
N PRO A 37 -4.39 -13.44 11.72
CA PRO A 37 -4.72 -13.77 10.34
C PRO A 37 -6.22 -13.78 10.03
N TYR A 38 -7.09 -13.86 11.05
CA TYR A 38 -8.54 -13.79 10.85
C TYR A 38 -9.05 -12.44 10.34
N PHE A 39 -8.21 -11.40 10.32
CA PHE A 39 -8.55 -10.11 9.72
C PHE A 39 -8.47 -10.09 8.19
N ILE A 40 -7.82 -11.09 7.58
CA ILE A 40 -7.64 -11.19 6.12
C ILE A 40 -9.00 -11.25 5.43
N ASN A 41 -9.27 -10.27 4.57
CA ASN A 41 -10.47 -10.23 3.73
C ASN A 41 -10.17 -10.50 2.25
N ASN A 42 -8.90 -10.41 1.84
CA ASN A 42 -8.44 -10.85 0.53
C ASN A 42 -7.53 -12.07 0.68
N GLN A 43 -8.07 -13.25 0.34
CA GLN A 43 -7.36 -14.52 0.51
C GLN A 43 -6.28 -14.76 -0.55
N GLN A 44 -6.34 -14.09 -1.71
CA GLN A 44 -5.40 -14.31 -2.80
C GLN A 44 -4.02 -13.74 -2.47
N ASN A 45 -3.99 -12.57 -1.83
CA ASN A 45 -2.77 -11.87 -1.43
C ASN A 45 -2.54 -11.89 0.09
N MET A 46 -3.42 -12.53 0.87
CA MET A 46 -3.40 -12.53 2.33
C MET A 46 -3.36 -11.12 2.95
N SER A 47 -4.15 -10.19 2.39
CA SER A 47 -4.20 -8.79 2.84
C SER A 47 -5.51 -8.43 3.56
N VAL A 48 -5.49 -7.26 4.19
CA VAL A 48 -6.68 -6.58 4.72
C VAL A 48 -6.84 -5.27 3.97
N GLU A 49 -7.90 -5.17 3.17
CA GLU A 49 -8.20 -3.99 2.37
C GLU A 49 -9.48 -3.34 2.89
N LEU A 50 -9.42 -2.06 3.29
CA LEU A 50 -10.57 -1.31 3.80
C LEU A 50 -10.76 -0.03 2.99
N GLU A 51 -12.00 0.25 2.60
CA GLU A 51 -12.35 1.49 1.91
C GLU A 51 -12.80 2.55 2.93
N SER A 52 -12.15 3.72 2.90
CA SER A 52 -12.43 4.87 3.78
C SER A 52 -12.58 4.53 5.28
N PRO A 53 -11.62 3.81 5.91
CA PRO A 53 -11.72 3.47 7.32
C PRO A 53 -11.47 4.67 8.24
N TYR A 54 -12.08 4.64 9.43
CA TYR A 54 -11.65 5.50 10.53
C TYR A 54 -10.36 4.95 11.14
N ILE A 55 -9.41 5.82 11.47
CA ILE A 55 -8.14 5.47 12.10
C ILE A 55 -8.19 5.88 13.58
N LEU A 56 -7.85 4.95 14.46
CA LEU A 56 -7.62 5.19 15.88
C LEU A 56 -6.15 4.87 16.19
N LEU A 57 -5.41 5.85 16.72
CA LEU A 57 -3.97 5.76 17.03
C LEU A 57 -3.72 5.97 18.52
#